data_AF-A0AAD5F1X6-F1
#
_entry.id   AF-A0AAD5F1X6-F1
#
_cell.length_a   1.000
_cell.length_b   1.000
_cell.length_c   1.000
_cell.angle_alpha   90.00
_cell.angle_beta   90.00
_cell.angle_gamma   90.00
#
_symmetry.space_group_name_H-M   'P 1'
#
loop_
_entity.id
_entity.type
_entity.pdbx_description
1 polymer ?
#
loop_
_entity_poly.entity_id
_entity_poly.type
_entity_poly.pdbx_seq_one_letter_code
_entity_poly.pdbx_strand_id
1 'polypeptide(L)'
;MMLTLSISGPKQPGNDTDVYLEPLIDDLKSLWDGIRGVYDAHRGEYFTLRCVLLWIVNDFPAYGNLSGCVVKGYKACPICGDDTPSHRLKNGHKICYIGHRKWLPINHPYRRQSAAFNGKPEYGTPPKPLNGEEVLHIVEDINYIWGSKNRGSVGEKHGDRVCWKKKSKFFDLEYWKYIHVRHVLDVMHIEKNVCDSIIGALLEILGKNKYEIAAQLDLLNKRVKTDLQPKYGERRTRLPPGPWNLLRAKNIAVCNSFYGMKVPEGYYSNIKNLVSLKDSRLLGLKSHDCHTLMQQLLPVAIRFVLEKLARYAITRLCFFFNAICTKTVDVSKLDKLEEDVVVTLCLLEKYFPPSFFDIMVHLVVHLVREVRLCGPVYFRWMYPFERYMKVLKGYVQNLGVPSSQKMGVSKPLSCCTVSLVDRDLLNQAHLYVLENTDTTTIYYLRDGSLRDEENFVSQ
;
A
#
# COMPACT_ATOMS: atom_id res chain seq x y z
N MET A 1 -0.91 27.14 0.15
CA MET A 1 -0.68 25.75 0.61
C MET A 1 0.69 25.72 1.27
N MET A 2 0.77 25.53 2.60
CA MET A 2 2.07 25.46 3.27
C MET A 2 2.73 24.13 2.91
N LEU A 3 3.82 24.23 2.18
CA LEU A 3 4.69 23.12 1.84
C LEU A 3 5.71 23.01 2.96
N THR A 4 5.39 22.26 4.01
CA THR A 4 6.29 22.07 5.15
C THR A 4 7.41 21.11 4.73
N LEU A 5 8.52 21.66 4.23
CA LEU A 5 9.70 20.87 3.90
C LEU A 5 10.51 20.64 5.18
N SER A 6 10.42 19.44 5.76
CA SER A 6 11.30 19.05 6.86
C SER A 6 12.60 18.46 6.32
N ILE A 7 13.73 19.09 6.63
CA ILE A 7 15.05 18.55 6.33
C ILE A 7 15.37 17.50 7.39
N SER A 8 15.41 16.24 6.98
CA SER A 8 15.71 15.13 7.89
C SER A 8 17.14 15.26 8.43
N GLY A 9 17.28 15.20 9.75
CA GLY A 9 18.58 15.00 10.40
C GLY A 9 19.14 13.59 10.13
N PRO A 10 20.32 13.26 10.68
CA PRO A 10 20.99 11.98 10.45
C PRO A 10 20.21 10.74 10.93
N LYS A 11 19.13 10.93 11.69
CA LYS A 11 18.24 9.88 12.17
C LYS A 11 16.79 10.26 11.85
N GLN A 12 16.02 9.29 11.39
CA GLN A 12 14.57 9.46 11.20
C GLN A 12 13.89 9.73 12.56
N PRO A 13 12.92 10.67 12.61
CA PRO A 13 12.22 11.02 13.85
C PRO A 13 11.31 9.89 14.36
N GLY A 14 10.82 9.02 13.46
CA GLY A 14 9.91 7.94 13.85
C GLY A 14 8.61 8.51 14.42
N ASN A 15 8.21 8.06 15.61
CA ASN A 15 7.04 8.58 16.30
C ASN A 15 7.18 10.07 16.64
N ASP A 16 8.40 10.58 16.87
CA ASP A 16 8.66 11.98 17.22
C ASP A 16 8.36 12.96 16.06
N THR A 17 7.89 12.46 14.92
CA THR A 17 7.42 13.27 13.78
C THR A 17 6.32 14.24 14.19
N ASP A 18 5.48 13.88 15.17
CA ASP A 18 4.36 14.72 15.64
C ASP A 18 4.80 16.09 16.15
N VAL A 19 6.01 16.20 16.72
CA VAL A 19 6.57 17.49 17.16
C VAL A 19 6.76 18.43 15.97
N TYR A 20 7.14 17.89 14.82
CA TYR A 20 7.34 18.68 13.58
C TYR A 20 6.02 18.98 12.87
N LEU A 21 4.94 18.28 13.22
CA LEU A 21 3.60 18.50 12.64
C LEU A 21 2.80 19.55 13.39
N GLU A 22 3.23 20.00 14.57
CA GLU A 22 2.49 20.96 15.38
C GLU A 22 2.12 22.25 14.62
N PRO A 23 3.01 22.91 13.87
CA PRO A 23 2.63 24.08 13.06
C PRO A 23 1.57 23.75 12.00
N LEU A 24 1.67 22.57 11.37
CA LEU A 24 0.67 22.14 10.39
C LEU A 24 -0.70 21.90 11.05
N ILE A 25 -0.72 21.37 12.27
CA ILE A 25 -1.96 21.15 13.02
C ILE A 25 -2.60 22.48 13.40
N ASP A 26 -1.81 23.48 13.81
CA ASP A 26 -2.31 24.82 14.13
C ASP A 26 -2.87 25.53 12.89
N ASP A 27 -2.21 25.39 11.73
CA ASP A 27 -2.73 25.87 10.45
C ASP A 27 -4.06 25.18 10.08
N LEU A 28 -4.14 23.86 10.27
CA LEU A 28 -5.36 23.08 9.98
C LEU A 28 -6.51 23.45 10.92
N LYS A 29 -6.25 23.78 12.19
CA LYS A 29 -7.25 24.33 13.12
C LYS A 29 -7.72 25.71 12.66
N SER A 30 -6.79 26.59 12.27
CA SER A 30 -7.14 27.92 11.75
C SER A 30 -7.99 27.84 10.48
N LEU A 31 -7.69 26.88 9.60
CA LEU A 31 -8.49 26.60 8.40
C LEU A 31 -9.84 25.96 8.72
N TRP A 32 -9.96 25.19 9.80
CA TRP A 32 -11.24 24.66 10.24
C TRP A 32 -12.17 25.78 10.73
N ASP A 33 -11.65 26.68 11.56
CA ASP A 33 -12.40 27.83 12.10
C ASP A 33 -12.78 28.82 10.98
N GLY A 34 -11.83 29.05 10.06
CA GLY A 34 -11.99 29.82 8.84
C GLY A 34 -11.14 31.09 8.82
N ILE A 35 -10.38 31.26 7.72
CA ILE A 35 -9.53 32.43 7.51
C ILE A 35 -10.33 33.47 6.71
N ARG A 36 -10.60 34.62 7.33
CA ARG A 36 -11.31 35.74 6.68
C ARG A 36 -10.37 36.55 5.80
N GLY A 37 -10.93 37.23 4.79
CA GLY A 37 -10.19 38.15 3.94
C GLY A 37 -9.24 37.45 2.96
N VAL A 38 -9.50 36.18 2.63
CA VAL A 38 -8.78 35.50 1.54
C VAL A 38 -9.35 36.00 0.22
N TYR A 39 -8.48 36.44 -0.67
CA TYR A 39 -8.87 36.98 -1.97
C TYR A 39 -8.98 35.88 -3.02
N ASP A 40 -10.15 35.75 -3.65
CA ASP A 40 -10.36 34.92 -4.82
C ASP A 40 -10.02 35.74 -6.08
N ALA A 41 -8.88 35.44 -6.70
CA ALA A 41 -8.44 36.13 -7.91
C ALA A 41 -9.33 35.87 -9.13
N HIS A 42 -10.08 34.76 -9.16
CA HIS A 42 -11.00 34.44 -10.24
C HIS A 42 -12.32 35.21 -10.10
N ARG A 43 -12.85 35.30 -8.88
CA ARG A 43 -14.12 36.00 -8.61
C ARG A 43 -13.94 37.49 -8.29
N GLY A 44 -12.72 37.93 -8.01
CA GLY A 44 -12.40 39.31 -7.66
C GLY A 44 -12.95 39.74 -6.30
N GLU A 45 -13.27 38.78 -5.42
CA GLU A 45 -13.93 39.04 -4.14
C GLU A 45 -13.17 38.39 -2.97
N TYR A 46 -13.39 38.92 -1.77
CA TYR A 46 -12.88 38.34 -0.54
C TYR A 46 -13.88 37.33 0.02
N PHE A 47 -13.39 36.19 0.48
CA PHE A 47 -14.20 35.15 1.11
C PHE A 47 -13.56 34.64 2.40
N THR A 48 -14.31 33.81 3.13
CA THR A 48 -13.77 33.07 4.28
C THR A 48 -13.37 31.68 3.80
N LEU A 49 -12.07 31.38 3.84
CA LEU A 49 -11.54 30.08 3.45
C LEU A 49 -11.66 29.10 4.61
N ARG A 50 -12.28 27.94 4.36
CA ARG A 50 -12.27 26.79 5.26
C ARG A 50 -11.70 25.56 4.57
N CYS A 51 -10.93 24.75 5.29
CA CYS A 51 -10.40 23.48 4.78
C CYS A 51 -10.53 22.37 5.81
N VAL A 52 -10.70 21.14 5.32
CA VAL A 52 -10.73 19.91 6.10
C VAL A 52 -9.68 18.95 5.57
N LEU A 53 -8.89 18.36 6.45
CA LEU A 53 -7.99 17.26 6.11
C LEU A 53 -8.79 15.95 6.09
N LEU A 54 -8.98 15.37 4.90
CA LEU A 54 -9.76 14.13 4.74
C LEU A 54 -8.95 12.88 5.11
N TRP A 55 -7.71 12.79 4.64
CA TRP A 55 -6.85 11.64 4.88
C TRP A 55 -5.41 11.95 4.52
N ILE A 56 -4.50 11.04 4.91
CA ILE A 56 -3.08 11.14 4.58
C ILE A 56 -2.64 9.85 3.88
N VAL A 57 -1.96 9.98 2.73
CA VAL A 57 -1.37 8.85 2.00
C VAL A 57 0.11 8.77 2.34
N ASN A 58 0.55 7.59 2.80
CA ASN A 58 1.90 7.37 3.28
C ASN A 58 2.40 5.99 2.88
N ASP A 59 3.71 5.82 2.75
CA ASP A 59 4.27 4.47 2.78
C ASP A 59 3.95 3.79 4.12
N PHE A 60 3.93 2.46 4.15
CA PHE A 60 3.46 1.74 5.33
C PHE A 60 4.31 1.97 6.60
N PRO A 61 5.64 2.17 6.53
CA PRO A 61 6.41 2.64 7.67
C PRO A 61 5.98 4.02 8.20
N ALA A 62 5.80 5.03 7.33
CA ALA A 62 5.36 6.36 7.73
C ALA A 62 3.91 6.36 8.22
N TYR A 63 3.05 5.49 7.67
CA TYR A 63 1.72 5.22 8.22
C TYR A 63 1.82 4.96 9.73
N GLY A 64 2.67 4.01 10.14
CA GLY A 64 2.82 3.65 11.55
C GLY A 64 3.37 4.79 12.42
N ASN A 65 4.29 5.59 11.90
CA ASN A 65 4.83 6.74 12.60
C ASN A 65 3.76 7.82 12.83
N LEU A 66 2.96 8.13 11.82
CA LEU A 66 1.96 9.19 11.89
C LEU A 66 0.73 8.76 12.68
N SER A 67 0.22 7.56 12.42
CA SER A 67 -0.98 7.04 13.10
C SER A 67 -0.69 6.52 14.51
N GLY A 68 0.56 6.22 14.82
CA GLY A 68 0.95 5.49 16.03
C GLY A 68 0.69 3.99 15.96
N CYS A 69 0.16 3.47 14.85
CA CYS A 69 -0.13 2.04 14.68
C CYS A 69 1.17 1.23 14.62
N VAL A 70 1.12 0.02 15.18
CA VAL A 70 2.12 -1.01 14.92
C VAL A 70 1.95 -1.49 13.48
N VAL A 71 2.98 -1.33 12.65
CA VAL A 71 2.99 -1.76 11.22
C VAL A 71 3.87 -2.99 10.97
N LYS A 72 4.30 -3.66 12.04
CA LYS A 72 5.13 -4.88 12.02
C LYS A 72 4.81 -5.73 13.23
N GLY A 73 4.79 -7.04 13.10
CA GLY A 73 4.50 -7.93 14.23
C GLY A 73 3.15 -8.61 14.08
N TYR A 74 2.62 -9.16 15.17
CA TYR A 74 1.36 -9.91 15.15
C TYR A 74 0.14 -9.03 14.83
N LYS A 75 0.23 -7.74 15.16
CA LYS A 75 -0.87 -6.77 15.06
C LYS A 75 -0.57 -5.67 14.05
N ALA A 76 0.05 -6.04 12.93
CA ALA A 76 0.56 -5.10 11.95
C ALA A 76 -0.51 -4.47 11.06
N CYS A 77 -1.71 -5.04 10.99
CA CYS A 77 -2.78 -4.51 10.16
C CYS A 77 -3.58 -3.48 10.95
N PRO A 78 -3.57 -2.20 10.56
CA PRO A 78 -4.28 -1.15 11.29
C PRO A 78 -5.81 -1.29 11.20
N ILE A 79 -6.31 -2.07 10.23
CA ILE A 79 -7.74 -2.29 10.01
C ILE A 79 -8.23 -3.50 10.82
N CYS A 80 -7.44 -4.57 10.89
CA CYS A 80 -7.78 -5.73 11.72
C CYS A 80 -7.45 -5.54 13.20
N GLY A 81 -6.54 -4.64 13.54
CA GLY A 81 -6.15 -4.36 14.92
C GLY A 81 -5.65 -5.62 15.64
N ASP A 82 -6.15 -5.85 16.85
CA ASP A 82 -5.75 -6.98 17.70
C ASP A 82 -6.10 -8.34 17.07
N ASP A 83 -7.13 -8.36 16.23
CA ASP A 83 -7.63 -9.56 15.54
C ASP A 83 -6.91 -9.84 14.21
N THR A 84 -5.79 -9.15 13.95
CA THR A 84 -4.95 -9.39 12.77
C THR A 84 -4.61 -10.88 12.67
N PRO A 85 -4.97 -11.57 11.57
CA PRO A 85 -4.77 -13.01 11.43
C PRO A 85 -3.30 -13.30 11.12
N SER A 86 -2.48 -13.37 12.15
CA SER A 86 -1.03 -13.50 12.04
C SER A 86 -0.51 -14.79 12.66
N HIS A 87 0.61 -15.27 12.15
CA HIS A 87 1.27 -16.48 12.63
C HIS A 87 2.78 -16.38 12.45
N ARG A 88 3.53 -16.69 13.51
CA ARG A 88 4.99 -16.77 13.43
C ARG A 88 5.42 -18.13 12.92
N LEU A 89 6.17 -18.12 11.83
CA LEU A 89 6.79 -19.29 11.24
C LEU A 89 7.93 -19.77 12.14
N LYS A 90 7.97 -21.08 12.44
CA LYS A 90 8.91 -21.66 13.40
C LYS A 90 10.34 -21.62 12.88
N ASN A 91 10.53 -21.97 11.61
CA ASN A 91 11.86 -22.06 10.98
C ASN A 91 12.21 -20.76 10.24
N GLY A 92 11.24 -20.17 9.52
CA GLY A 92 11.48 -18.91 8.83
C GLY A 92 11.61 -17.70 9.77
N HIS A 93 11.20 -17.84 11.04
CA HIS A 93 11.18 -16.82 12.10
C HIS A 93 10.42 -15.51 11.76
N LYS A 94 9.75 -15.47 10.60
CA LYS A 94 8.93 -14.36 10.10
C LYS A 94 7.49 -14.51 10.55
N ILE A 95 6.81 -13.38 10.68
CA ILE A 95 5.36 -13.34 10.87
C ILE A 95 4.72 -13.29 9.49
N CYS A 96 3.81 -14.23 9.26
CA CYS A 96 2.95 -14.28 8.08
C CYS A 96 1.50 -13.98 8.45
N TYR A 97 0.72 -13.53 7.47
CA TYR A 97 -0.65 -13.07 7.66
C TYR A 97 -1.57 -13.93 6.80
N ILE A 98 -2.03 -15.04 7.36
CA ILE A 98 -2.80 -16.09 6.69
C ILE A 98 -4.12 -16.30 7.43
N GLY A 99 -5.12 -16.87 6.76
CA GLY A 99 -6.46 -17.02 7.31
C GLY A 99 -7.49 -16.11 6.64
N HIS A 100 -7.28 -15.76 5.36
CA HIS A 100 -8.23 -14.98 4.57
C HIS A 100 -9.59 -15.69 4.42
N ARG A 101 -9.66 -16.98 4.73
CA ARG A 101 -10.92 -17.74 4.83
C ARG A 101 -11.93 -17.13 5.81
N LYS A 102 -11.49 -16.34 6.80
CA LYS A 102 -12.37 -15.60 7.72
C LYS A 102 -13.31 -14.64 6.99
N TRP A 103 -12.92 -14.13 5.82
CA TRP A 103 -13.73 -13.21 5.00
C TRP A 103 -14.68 -13.94 4.03
N LEU A 104 -14.62 -15.26 3.93
CA LEU A 104 -15.56 -16.01 3.08
C LEU A 104 -16.92 -16.17 3.76
N PRO A 105 -18.02 -16.38 3.02
CA PRO A 105 -19.30 -16.78 3.60
C PRO A 105 -19.15 -18.01 4.52
N ILE A 106 -19.95 -18.09 5.60
CA ILE A 106 -19.86 -19.17 6.61
C ILE A 106 -20.01 -20.57 5.99
N ASN A 107 -20.86 -20.69 4.97
CA ASN A 107 -21.11 -21.95 4.25
C ASN A 107 -20.09 -22.24 3.13
N HIS A 108 -19.11 -21.36 2.89
CA HIS A 108 -18.18 -21.54 1.77
C HIS A 108 -17.31 -22.80 1.96
N PRO A 109 -17.17 -23.68 0.95
CA PRO A 109 -16.47 -24.97 1.09
C PRO A 109 -15.04 -24.87 1.62
N TYR A 110 -14.31 -23.81 1.26
CA TYR A 110 -12.91 -23.61 1.69
C TYR A 110 -12.75 -23.50 3.21
N ARG A 111 -13.79 -23.07 3.95
CA ARG A 111 -13.76 -23.00 5.41
C ARG A 111 -13.54 -24.37 6.06
N ARG A 112 -14.01 -25.45 5.43
CA ARG A 112 -13.85 -26.84 5.93
C ARG A 112 -12.60 -27.55 5.40
N GLN A 113 -11.92 -26.99 4.39
CA GLN A 113 -10.79 -27.65 3.69
C GLN A 113 -9.46 -27.54 4.47
N SER A 114 -9.40 -28.06 5.69
CA SER A 114 -8.22 -27.97 6.58
C SER A 114 -6.90 -28.36 5.90
N ALA A 115 -6.88 -29.47 5.16
CA ALA A 115 -5.67 -30.00 4.52
C ALA A 115 -5.08 -29.09 3.43
N ALA A 116 -5.92 -28.31 2.74
CA ALA A 116 -5.48 -27.41 1.68
C ALA A 116 -4.92 -26.07 2.19
N PHE A 117 -5.09 -25.76 3.48
CA PHE A 117 -4.78 -24.45 4.05
C PHE A 117 -3.78 -24.54 5.22
N ASN A 118 -4.27 -24.45 6.46
CA ASN A 118 -3.44 -24.34 7.67
C ASN A 118 -3.62 -25.54 8.62
N GLY A 119 -4.19 -26.64 8.14
CA GLY A 119 -4.47 -27.85 8.92
C GLY A 119 -5.69 -27.75 9.83
N LYS A 120 -6.45 -26.64 9.80
CA LYS A 120 -7.63 -26.41 10.64
C LYS A 120 -8.84 -25.94 9.84
N PRO A 121 -10.08 -26.26 10.28
CA PRO A 121 -11.25 -25.59 9.76
C PRO A 121 -11.28 -24.12 10.22
N GLU A 122 -12.00 -23.26 9.47
CA GLU A 122 -12.12 -21.83 9.75
C GLU A 122 -13.59 -21.45 10.06
N TYR A 123 -13.87 -21.15 11.32
CA TYR A 123 -15.20 -20.76 11.80
C TYR A 123 -15.28 -19.29 12.21
N GLY A 124 -14.17 -18.57 12.22
CA GLY A 124 -14.12 -17.17 12.61
C GLY A 124 -14.76 -16.23 11.60
N THR A 125 -15.09 -15.04 12.08
CA THR A 125 -15.56 -13.91 11.28
C THR A 125 -14.39 -12.98 10.93
N PRO A 126 -14.52 -12.16 9.88
CA PRO A 126 -13.50 -11.15 9.60
C PRO A 126 -13.46 -10.13 10.77
N PRO A 127 -12.27 -9.61 11.13
CA PRO A 127 -12.14 -8.52 12.10
C PRO A 127 -13.00 -7.32 11.70
N LYS A 128 -13.65 -6.70 12.68
CA LYS A 128 -14.41 -5.47 12.47
C LYS A 128 -13.47 -4.26 12.56
N PRO A 129 -13.37 -3.43 11.52
CA PRO A 129 -12.56 -2.21 11.59
C PRO A 129 -13.09 -1.26 12.67
N LEU A 130 -12.17 -0.73 13.48
CA LEU A 130 -12.52 0.27 14.48
C LEU A 130 -12.79 1.63 13.82
N ASN A 131 -13.81 2.34 14.31
CA ASN A 131 -14.08 3.72 13.94
C ASN A 131 -13.10 4.68 14.62
N GLY A 132 -13.13 5.97 14.27
CA GLY A 132 -12.15 6.92 14.82
C GLY A 132 -12.36 7.28 16.28
N GLU A 133 -13.59 7.21 16.79
CA GLU A 133 -13.90 7.44 18.21
C GLU A 133 -13.41 6.27 19.06
N GLU A 134 -13.63 5.03 18.61
CA GLU A 134 -13.11 3.82 19.25
C GLU A 134 -11.57 3.85 19.29
N VAL A 135 -10.93 4.25 18.19
CA VAL A 135 -9.47 4.41 18.18
C VAL A 135 -9.03 5.52 19.13
N LEU A 136 -9.71 6.67 19.16
CA LEU A 136 -9.40 7.77 20.08
C LEU A 136 -9.45 7.30 21.53
N HIS A 137 -10.51 6.60 21.94
CA HIS A 137 -10.67 6.05 23.28
C HIS A 137 -9.52 5.09 23.64
N ILE A 138 -9.07 4.25 22.70
CA ILE A 138 -7.95 3.33 22.93
C ILE A 138 -6.61 4.08 23.11
N VAL A 139 -6.39 5.16 22.35
CA VAL A 139 -5.09 5.85 22.35
C VAL A 139 -4.97 6.99 23.35
N GLU A 140 -6.09 7.44 23.93
CA GLU A 140 -6.12 8.56 24.87
C GLU A 140 -5.27 8.32 26.11
N ASP A 141 -5.29 7.09 26.64
CA ASP A 141 -4.55 6.70 27.84
C ASP A 141 -3.08 6.31 27.55
N ILE A 142 -2.64 6.38 26.28
CA ILE A 142 -1.27 5.99 25.90
C ILE A 142 -0.30 7.13 26.21
N ASN A 143 0.42 6.98 27.32
CA ASN A 143 1.51 7.87 27.71
C ASN A 143 2.80 7.56 26.91
N TYR A 144 3.07 8.37 25.88
CA TYR A 144 4.31 8.31 25.08
C TYR A 144 5.30 9.41 25.49
N ILE A 145 6.56 9.04 25.75
CA ILE A 145 7.62 9.98 26.15
C ILE A 145 8.47 10.38 24.93
N TRP A 146 8.30 11.63 24.50
CA TRP A 146 9.02 12.23 23.37
C TRP A 146 10.54 12.34 23.62
N GLY A 147 11.35 12.13 22.57
CA GLY A 147 12.81 12.32 22.63
C GLY A 147 13.57 11.28 23.47
N SER A 148 12.89 10.29 24.05
CA SER A 148 13.55 9.25 24.84
C SER A 148 14.24 8.20 23.94
N LYS A 149 15.43 7.75 24.35
CA LYS A 149 16.16 6.68 23.64
C LYS A 149 15.45 5.31 23.74
N ASN A 150 14.60 5.14 24.76
CA ASN A 150 13.80 3.93 24.98
C ASN A 150 12.43 4.11 24.31
N ARG A 151 12.33 3.61 23.07
CA ARG A 151 11.15 3.71 22.18
C ARG A 151 9.99 2.79 22.61
N GLY A 152 9.60 2.83 23.87
CA GLY A 152 8.50 2.05 24.42
C GLY A 152 7.58 2.94 25.26
N SER A 153 6.28 2.75 25.11
CA SER A 153 5.28 3.24 26.05
C SER A 153 5.54 2.64 27.44
N VAL A 154 5.41 3.46 28.49
CA VAL A 154 5.67 3.02 29.87
C VAL A 154 4.68 1.91 30.24
N GLY A 155 5.17 0.71 30.59
CA GLY A 155 4.33 -0.41 31.04
C GLY A 155 4.39 -1.71 30.22
N GLU A 156 5.26 -1.83 29.21
CA GLU A 156 5.40 -3.05 28.39
C GLU A 156 5.82 -4.29 29.22
N LYS A 157 4.86 -5.07 29.72
CA LYS A 157 5.10 -6.49 30.03
C LYS A 157 5.30 -7.24 28.70
N HIS A 158 6.42 -7.94 28.58
CA HIS A 158 6.77 -8.78 27.44
C HIS A 158 5.64 -9.81 27.15
N GLY A 159 4.74 -9.49 26.23
CA GLY A 159 3.66 -10.41 25.81
C GLY A 159 2.54 -9.73 25.03
N ASP A 160 2.04 -8.60 25.55
CA ASP A 160 0.91 -7.86 24.96
C ASP A 160 1.38 -6.54 24.37
N ARG A 161 1.88 -6.59 23.14
CA ARG A 161 2.05 -5.35 22.38
C ARG A 161 0.67 -4.84 21.99
N VAL A 162 0.33 -3.63 22.42
CA VAL A 162 -0.89 -2.93 22.02
C VAL A 162 -0.78 -2.53 20.54
N CYS A 163 -1.90 -2.47 19.82
CA CYS A 163 -1.95 -2.07 18.40
C CYS A 163 -1.45 -0.65 18.13
N TRP A 164 -1.45 0.22 19.14
CA TRP A 164 -1.00 1.60 19.06
C TRP A 164 0.13 1.87 20.06
N LYS A 165 1.04 2.76 19.67
CA LYS A 165 2.19 3.19 20.48
C LYS A 165 2.08 4.63 20.98
N LYS A 166 1.19 5.42 20.39
CA LYS A 166 0.93 6.82 20.74
C LYS A 166 -0.45 7.25 20.26
N LYS A 167 -0.99 8.29 20.88
CA LYS A 167 -2.02 9.15 20.29
C LYS A 167 -1.39 9.98 19.18
N SER A 168 -1.96 9.93 17.98
CA SER A 168 -1.53 10.75 16.85
C SER A 168 -1.92 12.21 17.10
N LYS A 169 -1.01 13.17 16.84
CA LYS A 169 -1.28 14.61 16.92
C LYS A 169 -2.46 15.05 16.03
N PHE A 170 -2.80 14.30 14.98
CA PHE A 170 -3.98 14.58 14.16
C PHE A 170 -5.31 14.45 14.94
N PHE A 171 -5.35 13.73 16.07
CA PHE A 171 -6.52 13.74 16.96
C PHE A 171 -6.74 15.07 17.70
N ASP A 172 -5.81 16.03 17.61
CA ASP A 172 -6.03 17.41 18.06
C ASP A 172 -7.00 18.16 17.12
N LEU A 173 -7.26 17.64 15.92
CA LEU A 173 -8.31 18.13 15.02
C LEU A 173 -9.64 17.50 15.44
N GLU A 174 -10.60 18.33 15.85
CA GLU A 174 -11.88 17.89 16.42
C GLU A 174 -12.63 16.89 15.53
N TYR A 175 -12.59 17.09 14.21
CA TYR A 175 -13.30 16.26 13.24
C TYR A 175 -12.60 14.93 12.93
N TRP A 176 -11.33 14.76 13.31
CA TRP A 176 -10.51 13.61 12.88
C TRP A 176 -11.07 12.25 13.32
N LYS A 177 -11.70 12.20 14.50
CA LYS A 177 -12.34 11.01 15.04
C LYS A 177 -13.57 10.54 14.24
N TYR A 178 -14.18 11.41 13.43
CA TYR A 178 -15.34 11.07 12.61
C TYR A 178 -14.96 10.57 11.20
N ILE A 179 -13.70 10.72 10.81
CA ILE A 179 -13.20 10.27 9.52
C ILE A 179 -13.01 8.75 9.54
N HIS A 180 -13.62 8.05 8.59
CA HIS A 180 -13.59 6.58 8.50
C HIS A 180 -12.25 6.01 8.04
N VAL A 181 -11.54 6.76 7.19
CA VAL A 181 -10.19 6.44 6.68
C VAL A 181 -9.30 7.65 6.89
N ARG A 182 -8.53 7.60 7.98
CA ARG A 182 -7.62 8.69 8.39
C ARG A 182 -6.26 8.61 7.68
N HIS A 183 -5.78 7.38 7.52
CA HIS A 183 -4.55 7.07 6.81
C HIS A 183 -4.88 6.05 5.72
N VAL A 184 -4.59 6.39 4.47
CA VAL A 184 -4.94 5.57 3.31
C VAL A 184 -3.92 4.46 3.16
N LEU A 185 -4.39 3.28 2.76
CA LEU A 185 -3.52 2.21 2.27
C LEU A 185 -2.95 2.59 0.90
N ASP A 186 -1.64 2.84 0.85
CA ASP A 186 -0.95 3.21 -0.38
C ASP A 186 -0.90 2.04 -1.38
N VAL A 187 -1.84 2.05 -2.33
CA VAL A 187 -1.98 1.03 -3.37
C VAL A 187 -0.72 0.92 -4.23
N MET A 188 -0.01 2.02 -4.49
CA MET A 188 1.23 2.01 -5.28
C MET A 188 2.29 1.14 -4.63
N HIS A 189 2.50 1.35 -3.33
CA HIS A 189 3.47 0.55 -2.59
C HIS A 189 2.97 -0.87 -2.34
N ILE A 190 1.68 -1.07 -2.06
CA ILE A 190 1.11 -2.41 -1.87
C ILE A 190 1.26 -3.24 -3.15
N GLU A 191 0.79 -2.73 -4.29
CA GLU A 191 0.87 -3.42 -5.59
C GLU A 191 2.33 -3.70 -5.97
N LYS A 192 3.24 -2.73 -5.75
CA LYS A 192 4.68 -2.96 -5.97
C LYS A 192 5.21 -4.11 -5.13
N ASN A 193 4.94 -4.13 -3.83
CA ASN A 193 5.45 -5.17 -2.92
C ASN A 193 4.86 -6.56 -3.24
N VAL A 194 3.58 -6.60 -3.61
CA VAL A 194 2.90 -7.81 -4.06
C VAL A 194 3.52 -8.32 -5.38
N CYS A 195 3.75 -7.43 -6.36
CA CYS A 195 4.42 -7.76 -7.61
C CYS A 195 5.84 -8.29 -7.36
N ASP A 196 6.64 -7.59 -6.56
CA ASP A 196 7.99 -8.01 -6.17
C ASP A 196 7.97 -9.42 -5.52
N SER A 197 6.95 -9.71 -4.70
CA SER A 197 6.77 -11.02 -4.07
C SER A 197 6.41 -12.12 -5.08
N ILE A 198 5.54 -11.82 -6.05
CA ILE A 198 5.16 -12.77 -7.11
C ILE A 198 6.36 -13.03 -8.01
N ILE A 199 7.01 -12.00 -8.53
CA ILE A 199 8.20 -12.15 -9.39
C ILE A 199 9.33 -12.86 -8.65
N GLY A 200 9.56 -12.53 -7.38
CA GLY A 200 10.55 -13.20 -6.54
C GLY A 200 10.24 -14.70 -6.33
N ALA A 201 8.96 -15.06 -6.21
CA ALA A 201 8.53 -16.45 -6.10
C ALA A 201 8.59 -17.21 -7.44
N LEU A 202 8.23 -16.56 -8.55
CA LEU A 202 8.24 -17.17 -9.88
C LEU A 202 9.67 -17.40 -10.40
N LEU A 203 10.54 -16.38 -10.32
CA LEU A 203 11.88 -16.38 -10.91
C LEU A 203 12.99 -16.81 -9.95
N GLU A 204 12.64 -17.27 -8.75
CA GLU A 204 13.59 -17.75 -7.73
C GLU A 204 14.72 -16.76 -7.40
N ILE A 205 14.39 -15.46 -7.34
CA ILE A 205 15.39 -14.41 -7.07
C ILE A 205 15.89 -14.56 -5.63
N LEU A 206 17.19 -14.86 -5.46
CA LEU A 206 17.84 -14.99 -4.15
C LEU A 206 17.53 -13.80 -3.23
N GLY A 207 17.08 -14.08 -2.00
CA GLY A 207 16.72 -13.07 -0.99
C GLY A 207 15.33 -12.46 -1.17
N LYS A 208 14.68 -12.66 -2.33
CA LYS A 208 13.25 -12.35 -2.57
C LYS A 208 12.39 -13.62 -2.71
N ASN A 209 13.03 -14.78 -2.89
CA ASN A 209 12.36 -16.07 -2.96
C ASN A 209 11.79 -16.41 -1.58
N LYS A 210 10.47 -16.32 -1.45
CA LYS A 210 9.77 -16.67 -0.21
C LYS A 210 9.70 -18.21 0.00
N TYR A 211 10.47 -19.00 -0.75
CA TYR A 211 10.49 -20.46 -0.72
C TYR A 211 11.93 -20.97 -0.58
N GLU A 212 12.36 -21.09 0.67
CA GLU A 212 13.66 -21.64 1.08
C GLU A 212 13.45 -22.88 1.95
N ILE A 213 14.54 -23.55 2.38
CA ILE A 213 14.48 -24.73 3.26
C ILE A 213 13.58 -24.46 4.48
N ALA A 214 13.71 -23.28 5.09
CA ALA A 214 12.90 -22.87 6.23
C ALA A 214 11.39 -22.88 5.90
N ALA A 215 11.00 -22.38 4.72
CA ALA A 215 9.60 -22.36 4.30
C ALA A 215 9.02 -23.78 4.13
N GLN A 216 9.80 -24.74 3.63
CA GLN A 216 9.38 -26.15 3.53
C GLN A 216 9.26 -26.81 4.91
N LEU A 217 10.21 -26.54 5.81
CA LEU A 217 10.10 -27.03 7.20
C LEU A 217 8.88 -26.43 7.91
N ASP A 218 8.50 -25.19 7.58
CA ASP A 218 7.27 -24.57 8.09
C ASP A 218 6.00 -25.22 7.52
N LEU A 219 6.00 -25.64 6.24
CA LEU A 219 4.92 -26.43 5.65
C LEU A 219 4.77 -27.79 6.36
N LEU A 220 5.89 -28.47 6.61
CA LEU A 220 5.97 -29.72 7.38
C LEU A 220 5.39 -29.57 8.79
N ASN A 221 5.81 -28.53 9.51
CA ASN A 221 5.31 -28.23 10.85
C ASN A 221 3.80 -27.98 10.87
N LYS A 222 3.23 -27.50 9.76
CA LYS A 222 1.79 -27.28 9.59
C LYS A 222 1.04 -28.51 9.06
N ARG A 223 1.74 -29.59 8.70
CA ARG A 223 1.18 -30.82 8.10
C ARG A 223 0.38 -30.53 6.81
N VAL A 224 0.88 -29.59 6.01
CA VAL A 224 0.26 -29.17 4.74
C VAL A 224 1.32 -29.25 3.64
N LYS A 225 0.91 -29.59 2.40
CA LYS A 225 1.81 -29.71 1.22
C LYS A 225 3.00 -30.65 1.47
N THR A 226 2.70 -31.85 1.99
CA THR A 226 3.70 -32.87 2.34
C THR A 226 4.43 -33.44 1.13
N ASP A 227 3.91 -33.25 -0.07
CA ASP A 227 4.55 -33.55 -1.36
C ASP A 227 5.77 -32.65 -1.65
N LEU A 228 5.84 -31.47 -1.01
CA LEU A 228 6.93 -30.49 -1.19
C LEU A 228 8.06 -30.63 -0.16
N GLN A 229 8.19 -31.79 0.50
CA GLN A 229 9.19 -32.03 1.54
C GLN A 229 10.64 -32.03 1.00
N PRO A 230 11.63 -31.52 1.77
CA PRO A 230 13.03 -31.60 1.39
C PRO A 230 13.47 -33.06 1.22
N LYS A 231 14.13 -33.36 0.10
CA LYS A 231 14.75 -34.66 -0.13
C LYS A 231 16.22 -34.56 0.25
N TYR A 232 16.57 -35.12 1.40
CA TYR A 232 17.94 -35.20 1.88
C TYR A 232 18.71 -36.25 1.06
N GLY A 233 19.65 -35.80 0.25
CA GLY A 233 20.61 -36.68 -0.44
C GLY A 233 21.98 -36.58 0.22
N GLU A 234 22.85 -37.56 -0.05
CA GLU A 234 24.19 -37.69 0.56
C GLU A 234 25.08 -36.44 0.42
N ARG A 235 24.91 -35.65 -0.66
CA ARG A 235 25.74 -34.46 -0.93
C ARG A 235 24.99 -33.13 -0.89
N ARG A 236 23.69 -33.11 -1.17
CA ARG A 236 22.87 -31.89 -1.22
C ARG A 236 21.41 -32.20 -0.89
N THR A 237 20.79 -31.30 -0.13
CA THR A 237 19.34 -31.29 0.06
C THR A 237 18.68 -30.75 -1.20
N ARG A 238 17.77 -31.53 -1.80
CA ARG A 238 16.98 -31.11 -2.98
C ARG A 238 15.59 -30.66 -2.54
N LEU A 239 15.18 -29.48 -3.00
CA LEU A 239 13.87 -28.91 -2.74
C LEU A 239 12.94 -29.18 -3.94
N PRO A 240 11.81 -29.89 -3.76
CA PRO A 240 10.84 -30.03 -4.84
C PRO A 240 10.27 -28.66 -5.24
N PRO A 241 10.15 -28.35 -6.53
CA PRO A 241 9.54 -27.11 -6.98
C PRO A 241 8.04 -27.12 -6.62
N GLY A 242 7.54 -26.01 -6.08
CA GLY A 242 6.10 -25.83 -5.89
C GLY A 242 5.39 -25.52 -7.21
N PRO A 243 4.04 -25.60 -7.26
CA PRO A 243 3.24 -25.25 -8.43
C PRO A 243 3.42 -23.79 -8.90
N TRP A 244 3.97 -22.92 -8.05
CA TRP A 244 4.32 -21.54 -8.39
C TRP A 244 5.77 -21.37 -8.89
N ASN A 245 6.65 -22.36 -8.71
CA ASN A 245 8.03 -22.27 -9.17
C ASN A 245 8.11 -22.56 -10.67
N LEU A 246 8.85 -21.72 -11.39
CA LEU A 246 9.20 -21.99 -12.77
C LEU A 246 10.56 -22.70 -12.80
N LEU A 247 10.61 -23.86 -13.46
CA LEU A 247 11.89 -24.51 -13.78
C LEU A 247 12.76 -23.58 -14.64
N ARG A 248 14.08 -23.77 -14.64
CA ARG A 248 15.03 -22.88 -15.32
C ARG A 248 14.68 -22.57 -16.79
N ALA A 249 14.26 -23.58 -17.57
CA ALA A 249 13.83 -23.38 -18.96
C ALA A 249 12.58 -22.47 -19.07
N LYS A 250 11.66 -22.61 -18.12
CA LYS A 250 10.44 -21.80 -18.01
C LYS A 250 10.75 -20.36 -17.54
N ASN A 251 11.72 -20.17 -16.65
CA ASN A 251 12.23 -18.83 -16.29
C ASN A 251 12.78 -18.09 -17.50
N ILE A 252 13.61 -18.76 -18.30
CA ILE A 252 14.15 -18.22 -19.54
C ILE A 252 13.01 -17.82 -20.49
N ALA A 253 11.98 -18.66 -20.62
CA ALA A 253 10.81 -18.35 -21.45
C ALA A 253 10.06 -17.09 -20.98
N VAL A 254 9.87 -16.91 -19.67
CA VAL A 254 9.25 -15.69 -19.11
C VAL A 254 10.12 -14.46 -19.37
N CYS A 255 11.42 -14.54 -19.12
CA CYS A 255 12.34 -13.44 -19.40
C CYS A 255 12.39 -13.09 -20.89
N ASN A 256 12.42 -14.09 -21.77
CA ASN A 256 12.35 -13.88 -23.22
C ASN A 256 11.02 -13.27 -23.64
N SER A 257 9.90 -13.65 -23.01
CA SER A 257 8.60 -13.03 -23.25
C SER A 257 8.64 -11.54 -22.95
N PHE A 258 9.16 -11.15 -21.78
CA PHE A 258 9.35 -9.73 -21.44
C PHE A 258 10.34 -9.04 -22.37
N TYR A 259 11.47 -9.67 -22.70
CA TYR A 259 12.48 -9.11 -23.60
C TYR A 259 11.95 -8.89 -25.03
N GLY A 260 11.07 -9.77 -25.52
CA GLY A 260 10.46 -9.67 -26.85
C GLY A 260 9.24 -8.74 -26.90
N MET A 261 8.70 -8.36 -25.74
CA MET A 261 7.45 -7.62 -25.65
C MET A 261 7.56 -6.23 -26.25
N LYS A 262 6.58 -5.88 -27.08
CA LYS A 262 6.40 -4.53 -27.64
C LYS A 262 5.06 -3.98 -27.15
N VAL A 263 5.06 -2.72 -26.77
CA VAL A 263 3.87 -1.98 -26.32
C VAL A 263 3.80 -0.65 -27.08
N PRO A 264 2.63 0.02 -27.12
CA PRO A 264 2.51 1.33 -27.74
C PRO A 264 3.49 2.35 -27.16
N GLU A 265 3.84 3.37 -27.94
CA GLU A 265 4.67 4.47 -27.48
C GLU A 265 4.00 5.20 -26.30
N GLY A 266 4.80 5.61 -25.31
CA GLY A 266 4.31 6.27 -24.09
C GLY A 266 3.61 5.35 -23.08
N TYR A 267 3.38 4.08 -23.40
CA TYR A 267 2.68 3.15 -22.51
C TYR A 267 3.52 2.70 -21.32
N TYR A 268 4.82 2.43 -21.53
CA TYR A 268 5.69 1.83 -20.52
C TYR A 268 7.16 2.22 -20.71
N SER A 269 7.96 2.10 -19.64
CA SER A 269 9.42 2.16 -19.75
C SER A 269 9.92 1.01 -20.65
N ASN A 270 11.11 1.12 -21.27
CA ASN A 270 11.58 0.03 -22.12
C ASN A 270 11.87 -1.23 -21.27
N ILE A 271 10.93 -2.19 -21.27
CA ILE A 271 10.99 -3.39 -20.43
C ILE A 271 12.24 -4.23 -20.69
N LYS A 272 12.80 -4.16 -21.91
CA LYS A 272 14.03 -4.89 -22.26
C LYS A 272 15.19 -4.51 -21.35
N ASN A 273 15.26 -3.25 -20.93
CA ASN A 273 16.31 -2.75 -20.04
C ASN A 273 16.19 -3.30 -18.62
N LEU A 274 15.02 -3.86 -18.28
CA LEU A 274 14.74 -4.47 -16.98
C LEU A 274 14.98 -5.99 -16.99
N VAL A 275 15.30 -6.60 -18.14
CA VAL A 275 15.49 -8.05 -18.27
C VAL A 275 16.98 -8.39 -18.33
N SER A 276 17.48 -9.18 -17.38
CA SER A 276 18.78 -9.85 -17.50
C SER A 276 18.57 -11.27 -18.04
N LEU A 277 18.89 -11.49 -19.31
CA LEU A 277 18.83 -12.82 -19.92
C LEU A 277 19.89 -13.76 -19.34
N LYS A 278 21.09 -13.24 -19.05
CA LYS A 278 22.19 -13.99 -18.42
C LYS A 278 21.78 -14.60 -17.08
N ASP A 279 21.12 -13.78 -16.26
CA ASP A 279 20.70 -14.19 -14.92
C ASP A 279 19.25 -14.73 -14.89
N SER A 280 18.53 -14.66 -16.02
CA SER A 280 17.11 -15.03 -16.13
C SER A 280 16.22 -14.37 -15.07
N ARG A 281 16.38 -13.05 -14.89
CA ARG A 281 15.64 -12.28 -13.87
C ARG A 281 15.29 -10.87 -14.33
N LEU A 282 14.32 -10.26 -13.65
CA LEU A 282 14.02 -8.84 -13.78
C LEU A 282 14.84 -8.01 -12.78
N LEU A 283 15.34 -6.86 -13.22
CA LEU A 283 16.21 -5.95 -12.48
C LEU A 283 15.56 -4.58 -12.31
N GLY A 284 15.74 -3.98 -11.13
CA GLY A 284 15.47 -2.55 -10.91
C GLY A 284 14.02 -2.10 -11.06
N LEU A 285 13.03 -3.01 -10.93
CA LEU A 285 11.61 -2.67 -11.06
C LEU A 285 11.20 -1.56 -10.07
N LYS A 286 10.72 -0.45 -10.60
CA LYS A 286 10.10 0.64 -9.84
C LYS A 286 8.60 0.42 -9.67
N SER A 287 7.95 1.29 -8.89
CA SER A 287 6.51 1.18 -8.61
C SER A 287 5.65 1.19 -9.88
N HIS A 288 5.98 2.02 -10.88
CA HIS A 288 5.25 2.06 -12.16
C HIS A 288 5.54 0.82 -13.03
N ASP A 289 6.75 0.26 -12.89
CA ASP A 289 7.16 -0.97 -13.55
C ASP A 289 6.29 -2.15 -13.07
N CYS A 290 6.19 -2.29 -11.75
CA CYS A 290 5.33 -3.29 -11.11
C CYS A 290 3.84 -3.08 -11.43
N HIS A 291 3.36 -1.84 -11.46
CA HIS A 291 1.99 -1.53 -11.84
C HIS A 291 1.69 -2.10 -13.24
N THR A 292 2.45 -1.70 -14.26
CA THR A 292 2.20 -2.17 -15.63
C THR A 292 2.29 -3.69 -15.77
N LEU A 293 3.24 -4.33 -15.05
CA LEU A 293 3.33 -5.78 -14.96
C LEU A 293 2.05 -6.41 -14.39
N MET A 294 1.59 -5.96 -13.23
CA MET A 294 0.40 -6.49 -12.56
C MET A 294 -0.88 -6.26 -13.37
N GLN A 295 -0.96 -5.14 -14.06
CA GLN A 295 -2.15 -4.72 -14.79
C GLN A 295 -2.39 -5.54 -16.06
N GLN A 296 -1.32 -5.76 -16.86
CA GLN A 296 -1.49 -6.36 -18.21
C GLN A 296 -0.42 -7.36 -18.61
N LEU A 297 0.86 -7.12 -18.26
CA LEU A 297 1.96 -7.86 -18.89
C LEU A 297 2.22 -9.22 -18.23
N LEU A 298 2.07 -9.30 -16.90
CA LEU A 298 2.36 -10.52 -16.15
C LEU A 298 1.42 -11.68 -16.53
N PRO A 299 0.09 -11.51 -16.62
CA PRO A 299 -0.82 -12.58 -17.07
C PRO A 299 -0.45 -13.14 -18.44
N VAL A 300 0.01 -12.29 -19.36
CA VAL A 300 0.46 -12.69 -20.70
C VAL A 300 1.76 -13.50 -20.60
N ALA A 301 2.73 -13.02 -19.84
CA ALA A 301 4.04 -13.65 -19.72
C ALA A 301 3.98 -15.06 -19.09
N ILE A 302 3.08 -15.27 -18.13
CA ILE A 302 2.94 -16.57 -17.43
C ILE A 302 1.97 -17.53 -18.14
N ARG A 303 1.27 -17.09 -19.20
CA ARG A 303 0.11 -17.77 -19.78
C ARG A 303 0.38 -19.22 -20.15
N PHE A 304 1.49 -19.53 -20.80
CA PHE A 304 1.81 -20.91 -21.26
C PHE A 304 2.86 -21.61 -20.41
N VAL A 305 3.37 -20.93 -19.39
CA VAL A 305 4.58 -21.37 -18.68
C VAL A 305 4.25 -21.89 -17.28
N LEU A 306 3.36 -21.21 -16.57
CA LEU A 306 3.01 -21.53 -15.19
C LEU A 306 1.89 -22.58 -15.08
N GLU A 307 1.91 -23.39 -14.03
CA GLU A 307 0.88 -24.40 -13.77
C GLU A 307 -0.51 -23.76 -13.68
N LYS A 308 -1.54 -24.46 -14.20
CA LYS A 308 -2.90 -23.93 -14.38
C LYS A 308 -3.45 -23.26 -13.12
N LEU A 309 -3.27 -23.89 -11.96
CA LEU A 309 -3.83 -23.41 -10.69
C LEU A 309 -3.12 -22.15 -10.17
N ALA A 310 -1.78 -22.14 -10.15
CA ALA A 310 -1.00 -20.97 -9.75
C ALA A 310 -1.19 -19.80 -10.73
N ARG A 311 -1.23 -20.09 -12.03
CA ARG A 311 -1.54 -19.12 -13.09
C ARG A 311 -2.90 -18.48 -12.89
N TYR A 312 -3.92 -19.27 -12.60
CA TYR A 312 -5.27 -18.77 -12.35
C TYR A 312 -5.31 -17.84 -11.15
N ALA A 313 -4.67 -18.20 -10.03
CA ALA A 313 -4.61 -17.36 -8.84
C ALA A 313 -3.91 -16.02 -9.09
N ILE A 314 -2.74 -16.02 -9.76
CA ILE A 314 -2.01 -14.79 -10.09
C ILE A 314 -2.81 -13.94 -11.08
N THR A 315 -3.40 -14.54 -12.11
CA THR A 315 -4.19 -13.81 -13.13
C THR A 315 -5.40 -13.12 -12.49
N ARG A 316 -6.10 -13.77 -11.56
CA ARG A 316 -7.20 -13.14 -10.81
C ARG A 316 -6.73 -11.95 -9.99
N LEU A 317 -5.56 -12.06 -9.34
CA LEU A 317 -5.00 -10.96 -8.56
C LEU A 317 -4.62 -9.77 -9.45
N CYS A 318 -4.04 -10.04 -10.63
CA CYS A 318 -3.78 -9.02 -11.65
C CYS A 318 -5.06 -8.31 -12.09
N PHE A 319 -6.12 -9.06 -12.40
CA PHE A 319 -7.40 -8.48 -12.78
C PHE A 319 -8.07 -7.69 -11.65
N PHE A 320 -7.90 -8.11 -10.41
CA PHE A 320 -8.32 -7.34 -9.24
C PHE A 320 -7.62 -5.98 -9.16
N PHE A 321 -6.29 -5.96 -9.24
CA PHE A 321 -5.53 -4.70 -9.23
C PHE A 321 -5.92 -3.81 -10.42
N ASN A 322 -6.22 -4.40 -11.58
CA ASN A 322 -6.72 -3.66 -12.72
C ASN A 322 -8.10 -3.04 -12.48
N ALA A 323 -9.03 -3.79 -11.91
CA ALA A 323 -10.36 -3.31 -11.61
C ALA A 323 -10.37 -2.15 -10.60
N ILE A 324 -9.52 -2.17 -9.56
CA ILE A 324 -9.50 -1.08 -8.56
C ILE A 324 -8.72 0.17 -9.01
N CYS A 325 -7.83 0.03 -9.99
CA CYS A 325 -6.98 1.11 -10.48
C CYS A 325 -7.58 1.87 -11.67
N THR A 326 -8.80 1.55 -12.10
CA THR A 326 -9.51 2.31 -13.13
C THR A 326 -9.82 3.74 -12.65
N LYS A 327 -9.94 4.66 -13.60
CA LYS A 327 -10.26 6.08 -13.31
C LYS A 327 -11.64 6.26 -12.69
N THR A 328 -12.57 5.39 -13.05
CA THR A 328 -13.96 5.36 -12.58
C THR A 328 -14.23 4.04 -11.87
N VAL A 329 -15.06 4.07 -10.84
CA VAL A 329 -15.44 2.89 -10.06
C VAL A 329 -16.95 2.71 -10.15
N ASP A 330 -17.37 1.50 -10.50
CA ASP A 330 -18.77 1.10 -10.45
C ASP A 330 -19.09 0.54 -9.07
N VAL A 331 -19.79 1.33 -8.25
CA VAL A 331 -20.12 0.98 -6.86
C VAL A 331 -20.89 -0.33 -6.77
N SER A 332 -21.74 -0.64 -7.77
CA SER A 332 -22.54 -1.88 -7.79
C SER A 332 -21.69 -3.15 -7.93
N LYS A 333 -20.45 -3.03 -8.43
CA LYS A 333 -19.51 -4.14 -8.61
C LYS A 333 -18.58 -4.34 -7.42
N LEU A 334 -18.55 -3.41 -6.45
CA LEU A 334 -17.59 -3.47 -5.34
C LEU A 334 -17.77 -4.70 -4.45
N ASP A 335 -19.01 -5.10 -4.15
CA ASP A 335 -19.26 -6.28 -3.31
C ASP A 335 -18.76 -7.55 -3.99
N LYS A 336 -19.01 -7.68 -5.30
CA LYS A 336 -18.49 -8.79 -6.11
C LYS A 336 -16.96 -8.79 -6.14
N LEU A 337 -16.35 -7.62 -6.28
CA LEU A 337 -14.90 -7.46 -6.31
C LEU A 337 -14.26 -7.82 -4.96
N GLU A 338 -14.92 -7.49 -3.85
CA GLU A 338 -14.51 -7.86 -2.48
C GLU A 338 -14.58 -9.38 -2.27
N GLU A 339 -15.67 -10.02 -2.68
CA GLU A 339 -15.77 -11.49 -2.67
C GLU A 339 -14.67 -12.14 -3.51
N ASP A 340 -14.46 -11.63 -4.73
CA ASP A 340 -13.51 -12.21 -5.68
C ASP A 340 -12.06 -12.08 -5.22
N VAL A 341 -11.68 -10.98 -4.55
CA VAL A 341 -10.34 -10.82 -4.00
C VAL A 341 -10.11 -11.73 -2.79
N VAL A 342 -11.12 -11.93 -1.94
CA VAL A 342 -11.04 -12.88 -0.81
C VAL A 342 -10.82 -14.30 -1.31
N VAL A 343 -11.58 -14.74 -2.32
CA VAL A 343 -11.37 -16.05 -2.97
C VAL A 343 -9.97 -16.14 -3.58
N THR A 344 -9.50 -15.06 -4.21
CA THR A 344 -8.16 -15.00 -4.82
C THR A 344 -7.05 -15.15 -3.79
N LEU A 345 -7.13 -14.45 -2.65
CA LEU A 345 -6.19 -14.61 -1.54
C LEU A 345 -6.24 -16.03 -0.96
N CYS A 346 -7.42 -16.64 -0.86
CA CYS A 346 -7.55 -18.04 -0.45
C CYS A 346 -6.92 -19.01 -1.46
N LEU A 347 -7.07 -18.78 -2.76
CA LEU A 347 -6.39 -19.57 -3.79
C LEU A 347 -4.87 -19.43 -3.67
N LEU A 348 -4.37 -18.21 -3.46
CA LEU A 348 -2.96 -18.00 -3.21
C LEU A 348 -2.51 -18.78 -1.96
N GLU A 349 -3.27 -18.79 -0.86
CA GLU A 349 -2.90 -19.54 0.36
C GLU A 349 -2.81 -21.05 0.10
N LYS A 350 -3.73 -21.57 -0.72
CA LYS A 350 -3.72 -22.98 -1.13
C LYS A 350 -2.47 -23.34 -1.90
N TYR A 351 -1.96 -22.45 -2.75
CA TYR A 351 -0.82 -22.76 -3.59
C TYR A 351 0.46 -22.29 -2.92
N PHE A 352 0.66 -21.00 -2.71
CA PHE A 352 1.90 -20.40 -2.22
C PHE A 352 2.25 -20.78 -0.77
N PRO A 353 3.53 -20.69 -0.37
CA PRO A 353 3.95 -20.97 1.00
C PRO A 353 3.49 -19.85 1.94
N PRO A 354 3.26 -20.11 3.24
CA PRO A 354 2.83 -19.10 4.22
C PRO A 354 3.72 -17.85 4.27
N SER A 355 5.03 -18.01 4.05
CA SER A 355 6.00 -16.92 3.94
C SER A 355 5.68 -15.91 2.84
N PHE A 356 4.92 -16.30 1.80
CA PHE A 356 4.39 -15.41 0.76
C PHE A 356 3.59 -14.25 1.34
N PHE A 357 2.78 -14.55 2.37
CA PHE A 357 1.80 -13.66 2.97
C PHE A 357 2.44 -12.75 4.01
N ASP A 358 3.19 -11.74 3.54
CA ASP A 358 3.57 -10.61 4.39
C ASP A 358 2.40 -9.63 4.57
N ILE A 359 2.66 -8.55 5.30
CA ILE A 359 1.62 -7.57 5.61
C ILE A 359 1.07 -6.90 4.35
N MET A 360 1.90 -6.69 3.32
CA MET A 360 1.47 -6.04 2.08
C MET A 360 0.48 -6.91 1.31
N VAL A 361 0.70 -8.23 1.28
CA VAL A 361 -0.26 -9.17 0.69
C VAL A 361 -1.57 -9.19 1.48
N HIS A 362 -1.51 -9.12 2.81
CA HIS A 362 -2.71 -9.12 3.64
C HIS A 362 -3.56 -7.85 3.44
N LEU A 363 -2.93 -6.68 3.34
CA LEU A 363 -3.63 -5.40 3.12
C LEU A 363 -4.50 -5.39 1.85
N VAL A 364 -4.22 -6.26 0.87
CA VAL A 364 -5.04 -6.43 -0.35
C VAL A 364 -6.50 -6.73 -0.02
N VAL A 365 -6.78 -7.48 1.06
CA VAL A 365 -8.16 -7.82 1.47
C VAL A 365 -8.98 -6.59 1.86
N HIS A 366 -8.32 -5.47 2.18
CA HIS A 366 -8.96 -4.24 2.62
C HIS A 366 -9.08 -3.17 1.53
N LEU A 367 -8.49 -3.38 0.35
CA LEU A 367 -8.45 -2.35 -0.69
C LEU A 367 -9.84 -2.01 -1.26
N VAL A 368 -10.78 -2.97 -1.30
CA VAL A 368 -12.15 -2.67 -1.74
C VAL A 368 -12.87 -1.77 -0.75
N ARG A 369 -12.68 -1.98 0.56
CA ARG A 369 -13.17 -1.06 1.60
C ARG A 369 -12.62 0.36 1.40
N GLU A 370 -11.33 0.51 1.12
CA GLU A 370 -10.70 1.81 0.86
C GLU A 370 -11.29 2.49 -0.39
N VAL A 371 -11.53 1.72 -1.46
CA VAL A 371 -12.16 2.24 -2.67
C VAL A 371 -13.61 2.67 -2.40
N ARG A 372 -14.36 1.89 -1.63
CA ARG A 372 -15.75 2.21 -1.25
C ARG A 372 -15.83 3.52 -0.46
N LEU A 373 -14.92 3.73 0.49
CA LEU A 373 -14.95 4.88 1.41
C LEU A 373 -14.30 6.14 0.84
N CYS A 374 -13.24 5.98 0.05
CA CYS A 374 -12.41 7.11 -0.40
C CYS A 374 -12.47 7.35 -1.91
N GLY A 375 -13.10 6.45 -2.67
CA GLY A 375 -13.26 6.54 -4.12
C GLY A 375 -12.18 5.89 -4.96
N PRO A 376 -12.10 6.25 -6.26
CA PRO A 376 -11.11 5.71 -7.17
C PRO A 376 -9.68 5.88 -6.65
N VAL A 377 -8.86 4.84 -6.81
CA VAL A 377 -7.44 4.86 -6.42
C VAL A 377 -6.68 5.96 -7.18
N TYR A 378 -7.15 6.34 -8.37
CA TYR A 378 -6.55 7.36 -9.22
C TYR A 378 -6.24 8.67 -8.49
N PHE A 379 -7.12 9.11 -7.58
CA PHE A 379 -6.93 10.36 -6.82
C PHE A 379 -5.94 10.26 -5.66
N ARG A 380 -5.48 9.05 -5.35
CA ARG A 380 -4.61 8.75 -4.22
C ARG A 380 -3.23 8.24 -4.66
N TRP A 381 -2.90 8.37 -5.95
CA TRP A 381 -1.60 7.98 -6.47
C TRP A 381 -0.48 8.90 -5.95
N MET A 382 0.57 8.28 -5.44
CA MET A 382 1.77 9.00 -4.98
C MET A 382 2.82 9.22 -6.08
N TYR A 383 2.61 8.71 -7.31
CA TYR A 383 3.56 8.86 -8.41
C TYR A 383 3.97 10.32 -8.70
N PRO A 384 3.03 11.30 -8.81
CA PRO A 384 3.42 12.68 -9.13
C PRO A 384 4.22 13.30 -7.99
N PHE A 385 3.80 13.06 -6.75
CA PHE A 385 4.43 13.58 -5.54
C PHE A 385 5.85 13.01 -5.36
N GLU A 386 6.05 11.70 -5.53
CA GLU A 386 7.37 11.10 -5.45
C GLU A 386 8.31 11.57 -6.56
N ARG A 387 7.80 11.73 -7.79
CA ARG A 387 8.58 12.27 -8.92
C ARG A 387 8.98 13.71 -8.65
N TYR A 388 8.06 14.53 -8.17
CA TYR A 388 8.35 15.92 -7.82
C TYR A 388 9.35 16.03 -6.66
N MET A 389 9.15 15.26 -5.59
CA MET A 389 10.08 15.20 -4.46
C MET A 389 11.47 14.73 -4.88
N LYS A 390 11.57 13.82 -5.86
CA LYS A 390 12.86 13.43 -6.45
C LYS A 390 13.55 14.62 -7.15
N VAL A 391 12.81 15.45 -7.88
CA VAL A 391 13.34 16.67 -8.51
C VAL A 391 13.82 17.65 -7.43
N LEU A 392 13.00 17.91 -6.41
CA LEU A 392 13.38 18.78 -5.29
C LEU A 392 14.63 18.29 -4.56
N LYS A 393 14.74 16.98 -4.30
CA LYS A 393 15.96 16.38 -3.71
C LYS A 393 17.21 16.58 -4.58
N GLY A 394 17.04 16.69 -5.90
CA GLY A 394 18.13 17.02 -6.82
C GLY A 394 18.61 18.46 -6.71
N TYR A 395 17.75 19.39 -6.28
CA TYR A 395 18.10 20.79 -6.01
C TYR A 395 18.72 20.99 -4.63
N VAL A 396 18.27 20.21 -3.64
CA VAL A 396 18.87 20.16 -2.30
C VAL A 396 20.13 19.30 -2.35
N GLN A 397 21.12 19.71 -3.15
CA GLN A 397 22.49 19.25 -2.97
C GLN A 397 23.02 19.97 -1.74
N ASN A 398 23.35 19.23 -0.69
CA ASN A 398 24.18 19.77 0.39
C ASN A 398 25.54 20.16 -0.22
N LEU A 399 25.68 21.41 -0.69
CA LEU A 399 26.89 21.98 -1.29
C LEU A 399 28.05 22.18 -0.27
N GLY A 400 28.05 21.47 0.85
CA GLY A 400 28.94 21.77 1.97
C GLY A 400 29.47 20.59 2.78
N VAL A 401 29.32 19.33 2.36
CA VAL A 401 29.93 18.20 3.09
C VAL A 401 30.48 17.15 2.11
N PRO A 402 31.80 17.15 1.81
CA PRO A 402 32.47 15.90 1.45
C PRO A 402 32.20 14.91 2.60
N SER A 403 32.06 13.63 2.29
CA SER A 403 31.55 12.54 3.13
C SER A 403 32.26 12.25 4.48
N SER A 404 32.95 13.22 5.06
CA SER A 404 33.56 13.19 6.39
C SER A 404 33.79 14.63 6.89
N GLN A 405 33.18 14.95 8.03
CA GLN A 405 33.45 16.07 8.97
C GLN A 405 32.75 17.46 8.80
N LYS A 406 32.20 17.89 9.97
CA LYS A 406 32.07 19.25 10.56
C LYS A 406 30.86 20.15 10.21
N MET A 407 29.94 20.21 11.19
CA MET A 407 29.42 21.36 11.94
C MET A 407 29.75 22.79 11.42
N GLY A 408 28.72 23.62 11.22
CA GLY A 408 28.84 25.07 11.04
C GLY A 408 27.53 25.74 10.58
N VAL A 409 27.02 26.67 11.36
CA VAL A 409 25.72 27.38 11.25
C VAL A 409 25.64 28.30 10.03
N SER A 410 24.52 28.33 9.29
CA SER A 410 24.04 29.52 8.56
C SER A 410 22.53 29.48 8.22
N LYS A 411 21.95 30.67 8.06
CA LYS A 411 20.54 31.14 8.16
C LYS A 411 19.51 30.59 7.12
N PRO A 412 18.19 30.72 7.38
CA PRO A 412 17.13 30.15 6.55
C PRO A 412 16.85 31.00 5.30
N LEU A 413 16.75 30.35 4.14
CA LEU A 413 16.21 30.96 2.92
C LEU A 413 14.71 30.62 2.83
N SER A 414 13.88 31.62 3.15
CA SER A 414 12.47 31.64 2.79
C SER A 414 12.36 31.99 1.31
N CYS A 415 11.95 31.04 0.49
CA CYS A 415 11.34 31.30 -0.81
C CYS A 415 10.44 30.11 -1.16
N CYS A 416 9.13 30.30 -0.99
CA CYS A 416 8.13 29.36 -1.46
C CYS A 416 7.96 29.52 -2.97
N THR A 417 8.23 28.47 -3.74
CA THR A 417 7.78 28.36 -5.13
C THR A 417 6.48 27.55 -5.14
N VAL A 418 5.38 28.18 -5.56
CA VAL A 418 4.10 27.51 -5.81
C VAL A 418 4.14 26.93 -7.21
N SER A 419 3.95 25.62 -7.35
CA SER A 419 3.68 24.97 -8.64
C SER A 419 2.24 24.46 -8.65
N LEU A 420 1.53 24.77 -9.73
CA LEU A 420 0.13 24.41 -9.94
C LEU A 420 0.01 22.91 -10.22
N VAL A 421 -0.81 22.23 -9.43
CA VAL A 421 -1.34 20.90 -9.77
C VAL A 421 -2.35 21.08 -10.90
N ASP A 422 -2.36 20.15 -11.85
CA ASP A 422 -3.30 20.14 -12.97
C ASP A 422 -4.75 20.26 -12.47
N ARG A 423 -5.46 21.26 -13.00
CA ARG A 423 -6.79 21.68 -12.53
C ARG A 423 -7.81 20.56 -12.71
N ASP A 424 -7.65 19.73 -13.75
CA ASP A 424 -8.55 18.63 -14.05
C ASP A 424 -8.40 17.45 -13.07
N LEU A 425 -7.17 17.19 -12.63
CA LEU A 425 -6.87 16.15 -11.64
C LEU A 425 -7.41 16.53 -10.25
N LEU A 426 -7.32 17.81 -9.90
CA LEU A 426 -7.84 18.35 -8.64
C LEU A 426 -9.38 18.34 -8.62
N ASN A 427 -10.02 18.73 -9.73
CA ASN A 427 -11.48 18.74 -9.88
C ASN A 427 -12.10 17.34 -9.74
N GLN A 428 -11.47 16.33 -10.34
CA GLN A 428 -11.96 14.96 -10.28
C GLN A 428 -11.80 14.33 -8.87
N ALA A 429 -10.74 14.67 -8.14
CA ALA A 429 -10.54 14.25 -6.74
C ALA A 429 -11.54 14.91 -5.78
N HIS A 430 -11.95 16.14 -6.08
CA HIS A 430 -12.87 16.94 -5.25
C HIS A 430 -14.33 16.46 -5.36
N LEU A 431 -14.79 16.09 -6.56
CA LEU A 431 -16.20 15.74 -6.81
C LEU A 431 -16.65 14.47 -6.06
N TYR A 432 -15.80 13.43 -5.97
CA TYR A 432 -16.18 12.15 -5.33
C TYR A 432 -16.38 12.26 -3.80
N VAL A 433 -15.60 13.09 -3.12
CA VAL A 433 -15.68 13.20 -1.67
C VAL A 433 -16.92 13.98 -1.22
N LEU A 434 -17.38 14.93 -2.04
CA LEU A 434 -18.40 15.91 -1.63
C LEU A 434 -19.83 15.47 -1.94
N GLU A 435 -20.06 14.49 -2.81
CA GLU A 435 -21.40 13.92 -3.05
C GLU A 435 -21.97 13.12 -1.85
N ASN A 436 -21.19 12.91 -0.78
CA ASN A 436 -21.62 12.22 0.46
C ASN A 436 -21.70 13.14 1.70
N THR A 437 -21.66 14.45 1.53
CA THR A 437 -21.82 15.42 2.63
C THR A 437 -22.84 16.49 2.27
N ASP A 438 -24.01 16.43 2.89
CA ASP A 438 -25.19 17.28 2.58
C ASP A 438 -24.98 18.80 2.85
N THR A 439 -23.81 19.23 3.31
CA THR A 439 -23.56 20.58 3.85
C THR A 439 -22.40 21.36 3.22
N THR A 440 -21.85 20.92 2.08
CA THR A 440 -20.75 21.67 1.44
C THR A 440 -21.11 22.14 0.02
N THR A 441 -21.33 23.44 -0.15
CA THR A 441 -21.51 24.04 -1.48
C THR A 441 -20.17 24.17 -2.20
N ILE A 442 -20.12 23.68 -3.44
CA ILE A 442 -18.94 23.55 -4.31
C ILE A 442 -18.32 24.93 -4.63
N TYR A 443 -17.00 25.06 -4.48
CA TYR A 443 -16.21 26.06 -5.23
C TYR A 443 -15.87 25.44 -6.59
N TYR A 444 -16.37 26.06 -7.67
CA TYR A 444 -16.35 25.63 -9.08
C TYR A 444 -17.51 24.73 -9.54
N LEU A 445 -18.68 25.33 -9.81
CA LEU A 445 -19.42 25.32 -11.09
C LEU A 445 -20.86 25.83 -10.91
N ARG A 446 -21.09 27.09 -11.31
CA ARG A 446 -22.33 27.63 -11.92
C ARG A 446 -21.80 28.71 -12.88
N ASP A 447 -22.03 28.69 -14.18
CA ASP A 447 -23.21 28.26 -14.91
C ASP A 447 -22.86 27.54 -16.21
N GLY A 448 -23.81 26.73 -16.68
CA GLY A 448 -23.88 26.31 -18.06
C GLY A 448 -24.02 27.51 -18.99
N SER A 449 -23.20 27.53 -20.02
CA SER A 449 -23.67 27.93 -21.33
C SER A 449 -23.33 26.79 -22.28
N LEU A 450 -24.37 26.06 -22.68
CA LEU A 450 -24.37 25.38 -23.97
C LEU A 450 -24.10 26.47 -25.01
N ARG A 451 -22.94 26.40 -25.67
CA ARG A 451 -22.80 26.91 -27.02
C ARG A 451 -22.39 25.74 -27.89
N ASP A 452 -23.25 25.49 -28.86
CA ASP A 452 -23.04 24.56 -29.96
C ASP A 452 -21.68 24.80 -30.62
N GLU A 453 -20.88 23.74 -30.76
CA GLU A 453 -19.93 23.60 -31.86
C GLU A 453 -20.05 22.18 -32.40
N GLU A 454 -21.12 21.99 -33.19
CA GLU A 454 -20.99 21.21 -34.42
C GLU A 454 -19.88 21.82 -35.30
N ASN A 455 -19.20 20.94 -36.04
CA ASN A 455 -18.12 21.19 -37.00
C ASN A 455 -16.70 21.12 -36.42
N PHE A 456 -16.05 19.97 -36.56
CA PHE A 456 -15.09 19.77 -37.66
C PHE A 456 -14.75 18.28 -37.82
N VAL A 457 -15.26 17.72 -38.92
CA VAL A 457 -14.76 16.52 -39.60
C VAL A 457 -13.66 16.95 -40.59
N SER A 458 -12.69 16.06 -40.84
CA SER A 458 -11.54 16.15 -41.78
C SER A 458 -10.36 17.03 -41.32
N GLN A 459 -9.09 16.59 -41.32
CA GLN A 459 -8.36 15.54 -42.05
C GLN A 459 -7.46 14.72 -41.12
#